data_AF-A0A484ZFE7-F1
#
_entry.id   AF-A0A484ZFE7-F1
#
_cell.length_a   1.000
_cell.length_b   1.000
_cell.length_c   1.000
_cell.angle_alpha   90.00
_cell.angle_beta   90.00
_cell.angle_gamma   90.00
#
_symmetry.space_group_name_H-M   'P 1'
#
loop_
_entity.id
_entity.type
_entity.pdbx_description
1 polymer ?
#
loop_
_entity_poly.entity_id
_entity_poly.type
_entity_poly.pdbx_seq_one_letter_code
_entity_poly.pdbx_strand_id
1 'polypeptide(L)'
;MKKINLIITALLLSTASLSAVSAPFTQEQEQRIRELIRETLVTQPQILDEAIGELQKQEMAKQDSVLKNLLKDNAAKLYNSADSPKIGPKKCSAHSGLFY
;
A
#
# COMPACT_ATOMS: atom_id res chain seq x y z
N MET A 1 -13.37 -54.06 -10.76
CA MET A 1 -13.56 -52.90 -9.86
C MET A 1 -12.33 -52.57 -9.00
N LYS A 2 -11.47 -53.53 -8.63
CA LYS A 2 -10.28 -53.30 -7.78
C LYS A 2 -9.19 -52.38 -8.36
N LYS A 3 -9.07 -52.30 -9.70
CA LYS A 3 -8.10 -51.43 -10.40
C LYS A 3 -8.50 -49.95 -10.40
N ILE A 4 -9.80 -49.66 -10.42
CA ILE A 4 -10.33 -48.28 -10.37
C ILE A 4 -10.09 -47.66 -8.99
N ASN A 5 -10.31 -48.44 -7.92
CA ASN A 5 -10.00 -48.00 -6.57
C ASN A 5 -8.50 -47.72 -6.38
N LEU A 6 -7.61 -48.50 -7.00
CA LEU A 6 -6.16 -48.28 -6.93
C LEU A 6 -5.72 -46.96 -7.59
N ILE A 7 -6.33 -46.59 -8.72
CA ILE A 7 -6.04 -45.33 -9.42
C ILE A 7 -6.54 -44.13 -8.62
N ILE A 8 -7.74 -44.24 -8.02
CA ILE A 8 -8.31 -43.19 -7.17
C ILE A 8 -7.44 -42.98 -5.92
N THR A 9 -6.97 -44.06 -5.28
CA THR A 9 -6.08 -43.96 -4.13
C THR A 9 -4.70 -43.39 -4.49
N ALA A 10 -4.16 -43.67 -5.68
CA ALA A 10 -2.91 -43.08 -6.16
C ALA A 10 -3.05 -41.58 -6.46
N LEU A 11 -4.21 -41.16 -6.99
CA LEU A 11 -4.50 -39.74 -7.27
C LEU A 11 -4.67 -38.92 -5.98
N LEU A 12 -5.30 -39.50 -4.96
CA LEU A 12 -5.46 -38.89 -3.62
C LEU A 12 -4.13 -38.76 -2.85
N LEU A 13 -3.10 -39.55 -3.18
CA LEU A 13 -1.79 -39.46 -2.54
C LEU A 13 -0.91 -38.36 -3.14
N SER A 14 -1.12 -37.97 -4.41
CA SER A 14 -0.39 -36.85 -5.04
C SER A 14 -0.81 -35.48 -4.54
N THR A 15 -2.00 -35.35 -3.93
CA THR A 15 -2.47 -34.07 -3.36
C THR A 15 -1.98 -33.86 -1.92
N ALA A 16 -1.42 -34.89 -1.27
CA ALA A 16 -0.94 -34.83 0.12
C ALA A 16 0.43 -34.13 0.29
N SER A 17 1.10 -33.75 -0.81
CA SER A 17 2.39 -33.04 -0.77
C SER A 17 2.26 -31.52 -0.67
N LEU A 18 1.05 -30.98 -0.48
CA LEU A 18 0.83 -29.54 -0.29
C LEU A 18 1.12 -29.07 1.14
N SER A 19 2.17 -29.60 1.76
CA SER A 19 2.82 -28.96 2.90
C SER A 19 3.68 -27.83 2.34
N ALA A 20 3.04 -26.71 2.00
CA ALA A 20 3.69 -25.49 1.54
C ALA A 20 4.48 -24.84 2.69
N VAL A 21 5.56 -25.48 3.10
CA VAL A 21 6.70 -24.79 3.69
C VAL A 21 7.23 -23.92 2.54
N SER A 22 7.21 -22.61 2.71
CA SER A 22 7.81 -21.67 1.77
C SER A 22 9.31 -21.94 1.72
N ALA A 23 9.71 -22.92 0.92
CA ALA A 23 11.10 -23.16 0.61
C ALA A 23 11.60 -21.92 -0.16
N PRO A 24 12.79 -21.39 0.19
CA PRO A 24 13.40 -20.34 -0.62
C PRO A 24 13.56 -20.85 -2.05
N PHE A 25 13.45 -19.94 -3.01
CA PHE A 25 13.67 -20.28 -4.41
C PHE A 25 15.07 -20.85 -4.61
N THR A 26 15.21 -21.82 -5.52
CA THR A 26 16.53 -22.29 -5.96
C THR A 26 17.23 -21.19 -6.77
N GLN A 27 18.56 -21.26 -6.90
CA GLN A 27 19.29 -20.24 -7.67
C GLN A 27 18.81 -20.15 -9.13
N GLU A 28 18.50 -21.29 -9.75
CA GLU A 28 17.93 -21.35 -11.10
C GLU A 28 16.56 -20.66 -11.18
N GLN A 29 15.70 -20.89 -10.18
CA GLN A 29 14.40 -20.23 -10.10
C GLN A 29 14.55 -18.71 -9.95
N GLU A 30 15.46 -18.24 -9.10
CA GLU A 30 15.69 -16.80 -8.95
C GLU A 30 16.24 -16.16 -10.22
N GLN A 31 17.14 -16.84 -10.95
CA GLN A 31 17.63 -16.37 -12.24
C GLN A 31 16.48 -16.21 -13.24
N ARG A 32 15.60 -17.21 -13.32
CA ARG A 32 14.42 -17.15 -14.19
C ARG A 32 13.45 -16.04 -13.80
N ILE A 33 13.23 -15.83 -12.50
CA ILE A 33 12.40 -14.72 -11.99
C ILE A 33 13.01 -13.38 -12.40
N ARG A 34 14.33 -13.21 -12.25
CA ARG A 34 15.03 -11.98 -12.65
C ARG A 34 14.91 -11.69 -14.14
N GLU A 35 15.02 -12.70 -14.99
CA GLU A 35 14.79 -12.58 -16.43
C GLU A 35 13.34 -12.17 -16.72
N LEU A 36 12.38 -12.85 -16.10
CA LEU A 36 10.96 -12.55 -16.30
C LEU A 36 10.60 -11.13 -15.87
N ILE A 37 11.16 -10.64 -14.76
CA ILE A 37 10.97 -9.25 -14.33
C ILE A 37 11.53 -8.31 -15.39
N ARG A 38 12.75 -8.52 -15.89
CA ARG A 38 13.32 -7.67 -16.95
C ARG A 38 12.47 -7.69 -18.21
N GLU A 39 12.05 -8.87 -18.66
CA GLU A 39 11.19 -9.04 -19.82
C GLU A 39 9.86 -8.32 -19.62
N THR A 40 9.24 -8.45 -18.46
CA THR A 40 7.97 -7.81 -18.12
C THR A 40 8.10 -6.29 -18.12
N LEU A 41 9.17 -5.74 -17.54
CA LEU A 41 9.42 -4.30 -17.53
C LEU A 41 9.63 -3.72 -18.94
N VAL A 42 10.20 -4.50 -19.86
CA VAL A 42 10.42 -4.09 -21.25
C VAL A 42 9.17 -4.26 -22.10
N THR A 43 8.45 -5.37 -21.95
CA THR A 43 7.25 -5.70 -22.74
C THR A 43 6.01 -4.96 -22.27
N GLN A 44 5.95 -4.58 -20.98
CA GLN A 44 4.85 -3.88 -20.35
C GLN A 44 5.36 -2.64 -19.57
N PRO A 45 5.89 -1.63 -20.27
CA PRO A 45 6.45 -0.44 -19.63
C PRO A 45 5.41 0.36 -18.84
N GLN A 46 4.11 0.23 -19.13
CA GLN A 46 3.04 0.93 -18.42
C GLN A 46 2.98 0.62 -16.91
N ILE A 47 3.53 -0.52 -16.47
CA ILE A 47 3.62 -0.87 -15.04
C ILE A 47 4.53 0.12 -14.29
N LEU A 48 5.53 0.68 -14.98
CA LEU A 48 6.40 1.70 -14.40
C LEU A 48 5.68 3.02 -14.19
N ASP A 49 4.82 3.42 -15.14
CA ASP A 49 4.00 4.63 -15.01
C ASP A 49 3.01 4.50 -13.84
N GLU A 50 2.38 3.34 -13.70
CA GLU A 50 1.53 3.02 -12.56
C GLU A 50 2.29 3.09 -11.24
N ALA A 51 3.48 2.47 -11.17
CA ALA A 51 4.33 2.49 -9.98
C ALA A 51 4.76 3.92 -9.59
N ILE A 52 5.08 4.78 -10.56
CA ILE A 52 5.39 6.20 -10.31
C ILE A 52 4.15 6.92 -9.77
N GLY A 53 2.98 6.71 -10.36
CA GLY A 53 1.72 7.29 -9.91
C GLY A 53 1.39 6.89 -8.47
N GLU A 54 1.56 5.62 -8.12
CA GLU A 54 1.37 5.13 -6.76
C GLU A 54 2.37 5.74 -5.78
N LEU A 55 3.65 5.85 -6.16
CA LEU A 55 4.67 6.46 -5.33
C LEU A 55 4.34 7.94 -5.04
N GLN A 56 3.94 8.70 -6.05
CA GLN A 56 3.52 10.09 -5.87
C GLN A 56 2.32 10.20 -4.94
N LYS A 57 1.32 9.33 -5.10
CA LYS A 57 0.14 9.28 -4.23
C LYS A 57 0.51 8.98 -2.78
N GLN A 58 1.43 8.05 -2.54
CA GLN A 58 1.94 7.76 -1.19
C GLN A 58 2.66 8.96 -0.59
N GLU A 59 3.45 9.68 -1.38
CA GLU A 59 4.19 10.84 -0.90
C GLU A 59 3.26 12.02 -0.58
N MET A 60 2.22 12.24 -1.38
CA MET A 60 1.16 13.22 -1.08
C MET A 60 0.42 12.84 0.21
N ALA A 61 0.08 11.57 0.40
CA ALA A 61 -0.57 11.10 1.63
C ALA A 61 0.30 11.30 2.88
N LYS A 62 1.62 11.11 2.76
CA LYS A 62 2.56 11.43 3.84
C LYS A 62 2.60 12.92 4.13
N GLN A 63 2.68 13.77 3.11
CA GLN A 63 2.66 15.23 3.28
C GLN A 63 1.36 15.71 3.96
N ASP A 64 0.21 15.21 3.54
CA ASP A 64 -1.08 15.48 4.18
C ASP A 64 -1.10 15.04 5.65
N SER A 65 -0.50 13.88 5.95
CA SER A 65 -0.42 13.38 7.33
C SER A 65 0.47 14.28 8.19
N VAL A 66 1.60 14.75 7.66
CA VAL A 66 2.50 15.67 8.36
C VAL A 66 1.81 17.01 8.61
N LEU A 67 1.16 17.58 7.59
CA LEU A 67 0.42 18.83 7.75
C LEU A 67 -0.70 18.70 8.78
N LYS A 68 -1.47 17.61 8.73
CA LYS A 68 -2.52 17.32 9.73
C LYS A 68 -1.96 17.21 11.14
N ASN A 69 -0.80 16.58 11.30
CA ASN A 69 -0.14 16.47 12.61
C ASN A 69 0.35 17.84 13.10
N LEU A 70 1.00 18.63 12.24
CA LEU A 70 1.40 20.00 12.57
C LEU A 70 0.20 20.88 12.96
N LEU A 71 -0.93 20.78 12.23
CA LEU A 71 -2.17 21.48 12.55
C LEU A 71 -2.73 21.05 13.90
N LYS A 72 -2.71 19.75 14.23
CA LYS A 72 -3.15 19.24 15.54
C LYS A 72 -2.26 19.73 16.67
N ASP A 73 -0.94 19.64 16.49
CA ASP A 73 0.05 20.02 17.49
C ASP A 73 0.01 21.53 17.77
N ASN A 74 -0.34 22.33 16.76
CA ASN A 74 -0.46 23.78 16.88
C ASN A 74 -1.90 24.28 17.04
N ALA A 75 -2.91 23.40 17.07
CA ALA A 75 -4.32 23.78 17.13
C ALA A 75 -4.64 24.69 18.33
N ALA A 76 -4.08 24.37 19.51
CA ALA A 76 -4.27 25.19 20.70
C ALA A 76 -3.71 26.61 20.53
N LYS A 77 -2.56 26.76 19.86
CA LYS A 77 -1.96 28.07 19.57
C LYS A 77 -2.72 28.83 18.49
N LEU A 78 -3.19 28.13 17.45
CA LEU A 78 -3.95 28.72 16.34
C LEU A 78 -5.34 29.20 16.78
N TYR A 79 -6.05 28.44 17.63
CA TYR A 79 -7.45 28.75 18.00
C TYR A 79 -7.61 29.45 19.37
N ASN A 80 -6.65 29.28 20.30
CA ASN A 80 -6.75 29.82 21.67
C ASN A 80 -5.74 30.93 21.99
N SER A 81 -5.00 31.45 21.00
CA SER A 81 -4.15 32.64 21.22
C SER A 81 -5.01 33.87 21.54
N ALA A 82 -4.65 34.56 22.62
CA ALA A 82 -5.28 35.80 23.07
C ALA A 82 -4.94 37.01 22.16
N ASP A 83 -3.78 36.95 21.49
CA ASP A 83 -3.27 38.00 20.60
C ASP A 83 -3.67 37.81 19.13
N SER A 84 -4.43 36.76 18.80
CA SER A 84 -4.91 36.54 17.43
C SER A 84 -6.22 37.32 17.18
N PRO A 85 -6.25 38.26 16.21
CA PRO A 85 -7.47 38.96 15.86
C PRO A 85 -8.55 37.97 15.37
N LYS A 86 -9.63 37.80 16.13
CA LYS A 86 -10.77 36.95 15.75
C LYS A 86 -11.78 37.83 15.02
N ILE A 87 -11.90 37.65 13.70
CA ILE A 87 -12.91 38.36 12.89
C ILE A 87 -14.09 37.40 12.69
N GLY A 88 -15.17 37.61 13.44
CA GLY A 88 -16.42 36.82 13.36
C GLY A 88 -17.27 36.93 14.65
N PRO A 89 -18.58 36.61 14.60
CA PRO A 89 -19.43 36.66 15.79
C PRO A 89 -19.01 35.57 16.81
N LYS A 90 -19.13 35.87 18.12
CA LYS A 90 -18.68 35.01 19.24
C LYS A 90 -19.24 33.57 19.21
N LYS A 91 -20.29 33.31 18.43
CA LYS A 91 -20.82 31.99 18.10
C LYS A 91 -21.07 31.90 16.60
N CYS A 92 -20.05 31.49 15.84
CA CYS A 92 -20.20 31.08 14.45
C CYS A 92 -19.64 29.66 14.31
N SER A 93 -20.48 28.71 13.90
CA SER A 93 -20.14 27.30 13.67
C SER A 93 -19.31 27.06 12.39
N ALA A 94 -18.81 28.11 11.76
CA ALA A 94 -17.87 28.04 10.65
C ALA A 94 -16.68 28.96 10.97
N HIS A 95 -15.55 28.38 11.38
CA HIS A 95 -14.28 29.09 11.50
C HIS A 95 -13.53 28.95 10.17
N SER A 96 -13.72 29.90 9.26
CA SER A 96 -12.85 30.07 8.10
C SER A 96 -11.58 30.78 8.55
N GLY A 97 -10.53 30.02 8.85
CA GLY A 97 -9.18 30.56 9.06
C GLY A 97 -8.61 31.05 7.74
N LEU A 98 -8.70 32.36 7.48
CA LEU A 98 -7.94 33.03 6.43
C LEU A 98 -6.51 33.23 6.92
N PHE A 99 -5.59 32.44 6.37
CA PHE A 99 -4.16 32.72 6.43
C PHE A 99 -3.83 33.66 5.27
N TYR A 100 -3.31 34.86 5.58
CA TYR A 100 -2.69 35.78 4.61
C TYR A 100 -1.18 35.53 4.57
#